data_AF-A0A7S3UR70-F1
#
_entry.id   AF-A0A7S3UR70-F1
#
_cell.length_a   1.000
_cell.length_b   1.000
_cell.length_c   1.000
_cell.angle_alpha   90.00
_cell.angle_beta   90.00
_cell.angle_gamma   90.00
#
_symmetry.space_group_name_H-M   'P 1'
#
loop_
_entity.id
_entity.type
_entity.pdbx_description
1 polymer ?
#
loop_
_entity_poly.entity_id
_entity_poly.type
_entity_poly.pdbx_seq_one_letter_code
_entity_poly.pdbx_strand_id
1 'polypeptide(L)'
;PLKTSKGRRFLAERASKLQENDKTVMLLRGPQAGQEVNALLKDLYDMLKPNAVNLRRNESVQPFEDPGTLEFLAKKNDASLFIFGSKTKKRPFRLAIGRTFDHQLLDMEELHVSNYVPASQFKAT
;
A
#
# COMPACT_ATOMS: atom_id res chain seq x y z
N PRO A 1 26.00 -16.25 2.59
CA PRO A 1 24.95 -17.24 2.24
C PRO A 1 23.97 -17.47 3.40
N LEU A 2 22.65 -17.37 3.15
CA LEU A 2 21.65 -17.67 4.18
C LEU A 2 21.77 -19.14 4.62
N LYS A 3 21.74 -19.37 5.94
CA LYS A 3 21.98 -20.68 6.54
C LYS A 3 20.82 -21.67 6.39
N THR A 4 19.59 -21.21 6.08
CA THR A 4 18.39 -22.07 6.06
C THR A 4 17.81 -22.25 4.66
N SER A 5 17.28 -23.45 4.37
CA SER A 5 16.57 -23.74 3.11
C SER A 5 15.38 -22.80 2.89
N LYS A 6 14.61 -22.53 3.96
CA LYS A 6 13.49 -21.59 3.95
C LYS A 6 13.91 -20.17 3.54
N GLY A 7 15.03 -19.68 4.08
CA GLY A 7 15.56 -18.35 3.73
C GLY A 7 15.99 -18.26 2.27
N ARG A 8 16.61 -19.32 1.73
CA ARG A 8 16.95 -19.39 0.31
C ARG A 8 15.71 -19.37 -0.59
N ARG A 9 14.67 -20.14 -0.25
CA ARG A 9 13.40 -20.12 -1.00
C ARG A 9 12.74 -18.74 -0.98
N PHE A 10 12.72 -18.09 0.18
CA PHE A 10 12.17 -16.74 0.32
C PHE A 10 12.89 -15.71 -0.56
N LEU A 11 14.23 -15.73 -0.61
CA LEU A 11 14.97 -14.83 -1.50
C LEU A 11 14.77 -15.18 -2.98
N ALA A 12 14.71 -16.47 -3.32
CA ALA A 12 14.46 -16.91 -4.70
C ALA A 12 13.06 -16.51 -5.19
N GLU A 13 12.05 -16.49 -4.32
CA GLU A 13 10.70 -16.05 -4.69
C GLU A 13 10.61 -14.55 -5.00
N ARG A 14 11.44 -13.74 -4.34
CA ARG A 14 11.55 -12.28 -4.51
C ARG A 14 12.51 -11.85 -5.62
N ALA A 15 13.32 -12.77 -6.14
CA ALA A 15 14.20 -12.47 -7.26
C ALA A 15 13.37 -12.19 -8.52
N SER A 16 13.93 -11.40 -9.44
CA SER A 16 13.31 -11.12 -10.74
C SER A 16 13.06 -12.40 -11.54
N LYS A 17 11.96 -12.42 -12.30
CA LYS A 17 11.50 -13.60 -13.05
C LYS A 17 11.11 -13.21 -14.46
N LEU A 18 11.23 -14.12 -15.42
CA LEU A 18 10.72 -13.91 -16.77
C LEU A 18 9.19 -13.78 -16.78
N GLN A 19 8.53 -14.65 -15.99
CA GLN A 19 7.12 -14.55 -15.69
C GLN A 19 6.98 -14.03 -14.27
N GLU A 20 6.55 -12.77 -14.16
CA GLU A 20 6.38 -12.07 -12.89
C GLU A 20 5.26 -12.68 -12.03
N ASN A 21 5.37 -12.49 -10.71
CA ASN A 21 4.30 -12.82 -9.77
C ASN A 21 3.17 -11.77 -9.84
N ASP A 22 2.03 -12.08 -9.23
CA ASP A 22 1.01 -11.07 -8.94
C ASP A 22 1.58 -9.94 -8.06
N LYS A 23 1.13 -8.72 -8.32
CA LYS A 23 1.59 -7.53 -7.61
C LYS A 23 0.94 -7.42 -6.24
N THR A 24 1.77 -7.40 -5.19
CA THR A 24 1.33 -7.08 -3.84
C THR A 24 1.14 -5.57 -3.66
N VAL A 25 0.02 -5.17 -3.05
CA VAL A 25 -0.28 -3.79 -2.65
C VAL A 25 -0.11 -3.57 -1.14
N MET A 26 0.58 -2.50 -0.77
CA MET A 26 0.59 -2.01 0.61
C MET A 26 -0.45 -0.94 0.81
N LEU A 27 -1.26 -1.08 1.86
CA LEU A 27 -2.19 -0.04 2.28
C LEU A 27 -1.63 0.66 3.51
N LEU A 28 -1.46 1.97 3.37
CA LEU A 28 -0.80 2.85 4.32
C LEU A 28 -1.77 3.94 4.77
N ARG A 29 -1.81 4.19 6.08
CA ARG A 29 -2.60 5.28 6.67
C ARG A 29 -1.70 6.43 7.11
N GLY A 30 -2.04 7.65 6.72
CA GLY A 30 -1.42 8.86 7.25
C GLY A 30 -1.81 9.15 8.71
N PRO A 31 -0.96 9.85 9.48
CA PRO A 31 -1.12 9.98 10.94
C PRO A 31 -2.43 10.66 11.36
N GLN A 32 -2.89 11.65 10.58
CA GLN A 32 -4.11 12.43 10.87
C GLN A 32 -5.36 11.90 10.13
N ALA A 33 -5.29 10.73 9.51
CA ALA A 33 -6.41 10.18 8.74
C ALA A 33 -7.62 9.85 9.64
N GLY A 34 -8.81 10.29 9.24
CA GLY A 34 -10.06 10.04 9.97
C GLY A 34 -10.63 8.64 9.77
N GLN A 35 -11.79 8.37 10.38
CA GLN A 35 -12.47 7.06 10.27
C GLN A 35 -12.87 6.71 8.83
N GLU A 36 -13.30 7.68 8.02
CA GLU A 36 -13.66 7.45 6.61
C GLU A 36 -12.49 6.90 5.79
N VAL A 37 -11.29 7.45 5.98
CA VAL A 37 -10.07 6.97 5.32
C VAL A 37 -9.79 5.53 5.74
N ASN A 38 -9.93 5.23 7.03
CA ASN A 38 -9.71 3.87 7.54
C ASN A 38 -10.72 2.88 6.98
N ALA A 39 -11.99 3.26 6.87
CA ALA A 39 -13.03 2.45 6.27
C ALA A 39 -12.71 2.16 4.80
N LEU A 40 -12.35 3.20 4.02
CA LEU A 40 -12.00 3.01 2.60
C LEU A 40 -10.77 2.12 2.43
N LEU A 41 -9.71 2.35 3.21
CA LEU A 41 -8.52 1.49 3.17
C LEU A 41 -8.85 0.05 3.58
N LYS A 42 -9.78 -0.16 4.51
CA LYS A 42 -10.24 -1.50 4.89
C LYS A 42 -11.00 -2.16 3.72
N ASP A 43 -11.91 -1.45 3.07
CA ASP A 43 -12.69 -1.99 1.97
C ASP A 43 -11.79 -2.31 0.76
N LEU A 44 -10.84 -1.43 0.44
CA LEU A 44 -9.81 -1.70 -0.58
C LEU A 44 -8.94 -2.91 -0.21
N TYR A 45 -8.53 -3.03 1.06
CA TYR A 45 -7.79 -4.20 1.53
C TYR A 45 -8.59 -5.48 1.34
N ASP A 46 -9.87 -5.48 1.70
CA ASP A 46 -10.74 -6.66 1.56
C ASP A 46 -10.95 -7.04 0.08
N MET A 47 -11.06 -6.05 -0.82
CA MET A 47 -11.14 -6.28 -2.27
C MET A 47 -9.84 -6.82 -2.90
N LEU A 48 -8.68 -6.38 -2.39
CA LEU A 48 -7.37 -6.66 -2.99
C LEU A 48 -6.71 -7.94 -2.41
N LYS A 49 -7.40 -8.64 -1.50
CA LYS A 49 -6.94 -9.97 -1.04
C LYS A 49 -6.90 -10.97 -2.21
N PRO A 50 -5.93 -11.91 -2.20
CA PRO A 50 -4.94 -12.14 -1.14
C PRO A 50 -3.69 -11.24 -1.22
N ASN A 51 -3.52 -10.48 -2.31
CA ASN A 51 -2.28 -9.75 -2.63
C ASN A 51 -2.24 -8.35 -2.00
N ALA A 52 -2.69 -8.22 -0.76
CA ALA A 52 -2.75 -6.95 -0.04
C ALA A 52 -2.15 -7.07 1.36
N VAL A 53 -1.41 -6.03 1.77
CA VAL A 53 -0.81 -5.92 3.10
C VAL A 53 -1.26 -4.61 3.74
N ASN A 54 -1.99 -4.71 4.85
CA ASN A 54 -2.43 -3.55 5.61
C ASN A 54 -1.39 -3.19 6.69
N LEU A 55 -0.74 -2.04 6.53
CA LEU A 55 0.30 -1.56 7.44
C LEU A 55 -0.29 -0.54 8.41
N ARG A 56 -0.23 -0.85 9.71
CA ARG A 56 -0.93 -0.10 10.77
C ARG A 56 -0.14 1.07 11.38
N ARG A 57 1.20 1.11 11.25
CA ARG A 57 2.08 2.11 11.89
C ARG A 57 3.01 2.75 10.86
N ASN A 58 2.54 3.81 10.19
CA ASN A 58 3.25 4.43 9.08
C ASN A 58 3.31 5.96 9.22
N GLU A 59 3.48 6.43 10.46
CA GLU A 59 3.38 7.86 10.81
C GLU A 59 4.39 8.74 10.07
N SER A 60 5.53 8.18 9.65
CA SER A 60 6.59 8.89 8.94
C SER A 60 6.42 8.91 7.41
N VAL A 61 5.42 8.23 6.84
CA VAL A 61 5.26 8.18 5.37
C VAL A 61 4.70 9.50 4.86
N GLN A 62 5.48 10.17 4.02
CA GLN A 62 5.11 11.39 3.31
C GLN A 62 5.43 11.20 1.81
N PRO A 63 4.51 10.61 1.02
CA PRO A 63 4.82 10.09 -0.32
C PRO A 63 5.45 11.13 -1.27
N PHE A 64 5.02 12.38 -1.17
CA PHE A 64 5.47 13.48 -2.05
C PHE A 64 6.66 14.29 -1.50
N GLU A 65 7.12 14.02 -0.27
CA GLU A 65 8.23 14.75 0.36
C GLU A 65 9.50 13.89 0.36
N ASP A 66 9.38 12.62 0.78
CA ASP A 66 10.48 11.66 0.81
C ASP A 66 9.98 10.23 0.48
N PRO A 67 10.42 9.63 -0.64
CA PRO A 67 10.08 8.26 -0.98
C PRO A 67 10.81 7.22 -0.12
N GLY A 68 11.89 7.57 0.60
CA GLY A 68 12.77 6.58 1.23
C GLY A 68 12.06 5.64 2.22
N THR A 69 11.13 6.16 3.02
CA THR A 69 10.33 5.30 3.92
C THR A 69 9.41 4.36 3.13
N LEU A 70 8.83 4.85 2.04
CA LEU A 70 7.94 4.07 1.18
C LEU A 70 8.69 2.94 0.48
N GLU A 71 9.86 3.24 -0.08
CA GLU A 71 10.76 2.27 -0.75
C GLU A 71 11.26 1.20 0.23
N PHE A 72 11.63 1.62 1.44
CA PHE A 72 11.99 0.68 2.51
C PHE A 72 10.84 -0.28 2.83
N LEU A 73 9.61 0.24 2.96
CA LEU A 73 8.43 -0.58 3.21
C LEU A 73 8.13 -1.50 2.02
N ALA A 74 8.27 -1.01 0.78
CA ALA A 74 8.07 -1.80 -0.43
C ALA A 74 9.02 -3.00 -0.47
N LYS A 75 10.31 -2.77 -0.23
CA LYS A 75 11.33 -3.83 -0.15
C LYS A 75 11.07 -4.81 1.00
N LYS A 76 10.67 -4.31 2.16
CA LYS A 76 10.38 -5.14 3.34
C LYS A 76 9.21 -6.10 3.05
N ASN A 77 8.14 -5.59 2.45
CA ASN A 77 6.92 -6.35 2.20
C ASN A 77 6.87 -7.04 0.84
N ASP A 78 7.88 -6.86 -0.01
CA ASP A 78 7.87 -7.34 -1.40
C ASP A 78 6.64 -6.87 -2.18
N ALA A 79 6.43 -5.56 -2.14
CA ALA A 79 5.29 -4.91 -2.75
C ALA A 79 5.74 -3.95 -3.85
N SER A 80 5.04 -4.04 -4.98
CA SER A 80 5.25 -3.18 -6.15
C SER A 80 4.19 -2.07 -6.26
N LEU A 81 3.15 -2.12 -5.43
CA LEU A 81 2.06 -1.14 -5.39
C LEU A 81 1.86 -0.60 -3.98
N PHE A 82 1.41 0.64 -3.87
CA PHE A 82 0.99 1.21 -2.60
C PHE A 82 -0.24 2.12 -2.76
N ILE A 83 -1.02 2.19 -1.68
CA ILE A 83 -2.12 3.14 -1.52
C ILE A 83 -1.92 3.81 -0.16
N PHE A 84 -1.75 5.13 -0.15
CA PHE A 84 -1.62 5.94 1.04
C PHE A 84 -2.83 6.85 1.22
N GLY A 85 -3.61 6.61 2.27
CA GLY A 85 -4.78 7.43 2.61
C GLY A 85 -4.44 8.54 3.60
N SER A 86 -4.86 9.77 3.29
CA SER A 86 -4.66 10.93 4.16
C SER A 86 -5.85 11.90 4.12
N LYS A 87 -5.96 12.76 5.13
CA LYS A 87 -6.98 13.81 5.21
C LYS A 87 -6.43 14.99 5.99
N THR A 88 -6.41 16.18 5.38
CA THR A 88 -6.05 17.45 6.04
C THR A 88 -7.06 18.53 5.66
N LYS A 89 -7.01 19.69 6.32
CA LYS A 89 -7.88 20.84 5.95
C LYS A 89 -7.61 21.33 4.52
N LYS A 90 -6.33 21.41 4.11
CA LYS A 90 -5.92 21.89 2.76
C LYS A 90 -6.16 20.84 1.68
N ARG A 91 -5.94 19.56 2.01
CA ARG A 91 -6.14 18.41 1.13
C ARG A 91 -7.16 17.47 1.76
N PRO A 92 -8.47 17.74 1.59
CA PRO A 92 -9.50 16.85 2.09
C PRO A 92 -9.39 15.49 1.37
N PHE A 93 -9.58 14.43 2.14
CA PHE A 93 -9.61 13.01 1.77
C PHE A 93 -8.87 12.65 0.47
N ARG A 94 -7.57 12.37 0.58
CA ARG A 94 -6.71 11.99 -0.54
C ARG A 94 -6.24 10.55 -0.46
N LEU A 95 -6.13 9.92 -1.62
CA LEU A 95 -5.37 8.70 -1.82
C LEU A 95 -4.18 9.03 -2.72
N ALA A 96 -2.96 8.84 -2.21
CA ALA A 96 -1.80 8.73 -3.08
C ALA A 96 -1.66 7.27 -3.48
N ILE A 97 -1.72 6.99 -4.78
CA ILE A 97 -1.57 5.65 -5.34
C ILE A 97 -0.32 5.67 -6.20
N GLY A 98 0.52 4.66 -6.07
CA GLY A 98 1.72 4.61 -6.90
C GLY A 98 2.31 3.22 -6.98
N ARG A 99 3.39 3.16 -7.75
CA ARG A 99 4.06 1.91 -8.09
C ARG A 99 5.55 2.07 -7.91
N THR A 100 6.19 0.96 -7.59
CA THR A 100 7.64 0.87 -7.50
C THR A 100 8.17 -0.07 -8.57
N PHE A 101 9.40 0.18 -9.00
CA PHE A 101 10.19 -0.70 -9.85
C PHE A 101 11.52 -0.97 -9.16
N ASP A 102 11.87 -2.24 -8.97
CA ASP A 102 13.01 -2.66 -8.11
C ASP A 102 12.95 -2.00 -6.71
N HIS A 103 11.74 -1.91 -6.16
CA HIS A 103 11.42 -1.24 -4.89
C HIS A 103 11.76 0.25 -4.81
N GLN A 104 12.21 0.88 -5.91
CA GLN A 104 12.33 2.32 -6.04
C GLN A 104 11.04 2.91 -6.58
N LEU A 105 10.71 4.12 -6.16
CA LEU A 105 9.52 4.80 -6.66
C LEU A 105 9.60 5.02 -8.17
N LEU A 106 8.57 4.57 -8.91
CA LEU A 106 8.46 4.79 -10.36
C LEU A 106 7.53 5.98 -10.65
N ASP A 107 6.29 5.87 -10.21
CA ASP A 107 5.26 6.88 -10.40
C ASP A 107 4.26 6.87 -9.24
N MET A 108 3.62 8.03 -9.03
CA MET A 108 2.50 8.15 -8.11
C MET A 108 1.56 9.27 -8.53
N GLU A 109 0.28 9.10 -8.21
CA GLU A 109 -0.78 10.05 -8.48
C GLU A 109 -1.61 10.29 -7.21
N GLU A 110 -2.08 11.52 -7.02
CA GLU A 110 -2.97 11.89 -5.91
C GLU A 110 -4.42 12.00 -6.41
N LEU A 111 -5.30 11.19 -5.83
CA LEU A 111 -6.73 11.20 -6.11
C LEU A 111 -7.51 11.82 -4.96
N HIS A 112 -8.48 12.66 -5.29
CA HIS A 112 -9.46 13.17 -4.33
C HIS A 112 -10.64 12.22 -4.24
N VAL A 113 -10.99 11.82 -3.01
CA VAL A 113 -12.16 10.98 -2.76
C VAL A 113 -13.33 11.86 -2.34
N SER A 114 -14.43 11.78 -3.09
CA SER A 114 -15.70 12.45 -2.80
C SER A 114 -16.84 11.43 -2.74
N ASN A 115 -17.81 11.65 -1.86
CA ASN A 115 -19.03 10.84 -1.74
C ASN A 115 -18.76 9.33 -1.53
N TYR A 116 -17.75 9.01 -0.72
CA TYR A 116 -17.45 7.62 -0.37
C TYR A 116 -18.58 6.99 0.46
N VAL A 117 -19.04 5.83 0.02
CA VAL A 117 -20.02 4.99 0.72
C VAL A 117 -19.33 3.68 1.12
N PRO A 118 -19.19 3.38 2.43
CA PRO A 118 -18.58 2.13 2.88
C PRO A 118 -19.34 0.89 2.42
N ALA A 119 -18.60 -0.19 2.14
CA ALA A 119 -19.16 -1.50 1.78
C ALA A 119 -20.16 -2.01 2.82
N SER A 120 -19.96 -1.67 4.10
CA SER A 120 -20.85 -2.04 5.19
C SER A 120 -22.24 -1.40 5.13
N GLN A 121 -22.45 -0.37 4.31
CA GLN A 121 -23.76 0.25 4.12
C GLN A 121 -24.61 -0.50 3.08
N PHE A 122 -24.00 -1.38 2.29
CA PHE A 122 -24.71 -2.21 1.33
C PHE A 122 -25.14 -3.52 2.02
N LYS A 123 -26.37 -3.96 1.75
CA LYS A 123 -26.84 -5.27 2.22
C LYS A 123 -26.09 -6.35 1.47
N ALA A 124 -25.44 -7.25 2.19
CA ALA A 124 -24.98 -8.52 1.62
C ALA A 124 -26.21 -9.33 1.18
N THR A 125 -26.19 -9.84 -0.04
CA THR A 125 -27.20 -10.78 -0.55
C THR A 125 -26.83 -12.18 -0.12
#